data_AF-A0A2N2NFU8-F1
#
_entry.id   AF-A0A2N2NFU8-F1
#
_cell.length_a   1.000
_cell.length_b   1.000
_cell.length_c   1.000
_cell.angle_alpha   90.00
_cell.angle_beta   90.00
_cell.angle_gamma   90.00
#
_symmetry.space_group_name_H-M   'P 1'
#
loop_
_entity.id
_entity.type
_entity.pdbx_description
1 polymer ?
#
loop_
_entity_poly.entity_id
_entity_poly.type
_entity_poly.pdbx_seq_one_letter_code
_entity_poly.pdbx_strand_id
1 'polypeptide(L)'
;MIETTNEIKFSQAIETMKKESRFIILLLILITLCIVVILIETKTHTIRRIFDDFIYDNKNHYLPCEKLPTKVEVNKIIREKNDVIKEIEAVNPGFVEVEIDSSTCQGKADIIFWYASHENRLEIEDIIGDETFFGIPYRLQNR
;
A
#
# COMPACT_ATOMS: atom_id res chain seq x y z
N MET A 1 26.32 62.05 11.80
CA MET A 1 25.39 61.46 10.79
C MET A 1 25.90 60.17 10.14
N ILE A 2 27.19 59.82 10.22
CA ILE A 2 27.73 58.58 9.60
C ILE A 2 27.54 57.36 10.52
N GLU A 3 27.64 57.55 11.83
CA GLU A 3 27.60 56.49 12.85
C GLU A 3 26.20 55.84 12.97
N THR A 4 25.15 56.64 12.94
CA THR A 4 23.73 56.19 12.94
C THR A 4 23.36 55.34 11.72
N THR A 5 24.02 55.55 10.58
CA THR A 5 23.72 54.83 9.34
C THR A 5 24.32 53.42 9.34
N ASN A 6 25.41 53.20 10.09
CA ASN A 6 26.05 51.88 10.21
C ASN A 6 25.32 50.97 11.19
N GLU A 7 24.78 51.49 12.30
CA GLU A 7 24.02 50.69 13.26
C GLU A 7 22.68 50.19 12.66
N ILE A 8 22.01 51.02 11.87
CA ILE A 8 20.76 50.64 11.19
C ILE A 8 21.01 49.53 10.17
N LYS A 9 22.09 49.62 9.38
CA LYS A 9 22.48 48.58 8.42
C LYS A 9 22.84 47.26 9.11
N PHE A 10 23.52 47.32 10.25
CA PHE A 10 23.90 46.13 11.01
C PHE A 10 22.68 45.45 11.64
N SER A 11 21.75 46.21 12.22
CA SER A 11 20.49 45.68 12.76
C SER A 11 19.62 45.04 11.67
N GLN A 12 19.51 45.68 10.49
CA GLN A 12 18.77 45.12 9.35
C GLN A 12 19.40 43.83 8.83
N ALA A 13 20.74 43.74 8.78
CA ALA A 13 21.46 42.54 8.36
C ALA A 13 21.26 41.36 9.34
N ILE A 14 21.25 41.62 10.64
CA ILE A 14 20.97 40.59 11.66
C ILE A 14 19.53 40.07 11.54
N GLU A 15 18.56 40.94 11.29
CA GLU A 15 17.16 40.54 11.15
C GLU A 15 16.92 39.70 9.88
N THR A 16 17.56 40.07 8.76
CA THR A 16 17.53 39.27 7.52
C THR A 16 18.22 37.92 7.69
N MET A 17 19.40 37.87 8.32
CA MET A 17 20.11 36.61 8.61
C MET A 17 19.30 35.70 9.53
N LYS A 18 18.61 36.24 10.54
CA LYS A 18 17.74 35.48 11.45
C LYS A 18 16.49 34.95 10.75
N LYS A 19 15.94 35.70 9.78
CA LYS A 19 14.80 35.26 8.95
C LYS A 19 15.20 34.14 7.98
N GLU A 20 16.36 34.26 7.33
CA GLU A 20 16.91 33.22 6.45
C GLU A 20 17.25 31.95 7.23
N SER A 21 17.87 32.07 8.40
CA SER A 21 18.15 30.93 9.28
C SER A 21 16.88 30.21 9.73
N ARG A 22 15.81 30.95 10.09
CA ARG A 22 14.51 30.35 10.42
C ARG A 22 13.89 29.61 9.24
N PHE A 23 13.99 30.17 8.03
CA PHE A 23 13.48 29.51 6.83
C PHE A 23 14.26 28.23 6.51
N ILE A 24 15.59 28.25 6.64
CA ILE A 24 16.46 27.07 6.49
C ILE A 24 16.09 26.00 7.52
N ILE A 25 15.90 26.37 8.79
CA ILE A 25 15.49 25.43 9.84
C ILE A 25 14.13 24.80 9.52
N LEU A 26 13.14 25.60 9.09
CA LEU A 26 11.83 25.08 8.69
C LEU A 26 11.93 24.11 7.51
N LEU A 27 12.77 24.43 6.52
CA LEU A 27 13.00 23.58 5.35
C LEU A 27 13.71 22.26 5.74
N LEU A 28 14.69 22.31 6.64
CA LEU A 28 15.35 21.12 7.17
C LEU A 28 14.39 20.24 7.98
N ILE A 29 13.51 20.84 8.78
CA ILE A 29 12.46 20.11 9.51
C ILE A 29 11.51 19.42 8.52
N LEU A 30 11.06 20.14 7.48
CA LEU A 30 10.18 19.59 6.46
C LEU A 30 10.83 18.42 5.71
N ILE A 31 12.09 18.57 5.27
CA ILE A 31 12.85 17.51 4.62
C ILE A 31 12.99 16.30 5.55
N THR A 32 13.33 16.53 6.82
CA THR A 32 13.46 15.46 7.82
C THR A 32 12.13 14.72 8.00
N LEU A 33 11.01 15.46 8.07
CA LEU A 33 9.67 14.87 8.14
C LEU A 33 9.38 14.00 6.92
N CYS A 34 9.68 14.49 5.71
CA CYS A 34 9.52 13.72 4.46
C CYS A 34 10.36 12.43 4.49
N ILE A 35 11.60 12.49 4.95
CA ILE A 35 12.47 11.30 5.08
C ILE A 35 11.86 10.29 6.05
N VAL A 36 11.35 10.73 7.21
CA VAL A 36 10.69 9.84 8.17
C VAL A 36 9.47 9.16 7.56
N VAL A 37 8.63 9.90 6.83
CA VAL A 37 7.46 9.33 6.14
C VAL A 37 7.89 8.28 5.11
N ILE A 38 8.94 8.56 4.32
CA ILE A 38 9.49 7.60 3.35
C ILE A 38 10.01 6.34 4.06
N LEU A 39 10.71 6.48 5.18
CA LEU A 39 11.21 5.35 5.97
C LEU A 39 10.09 4.51 6.59
N ILE A 40 8.99 5.14 7.02
CA ILE A 40 7.80 4.42 7.50
C ILE A 40 7.14 3.65 6.34
N GLU A 41 7.00 4.29 5.18
CA GLU A 41 6.35 3.69 4.02
C GLU A 41 7.11 2.47 3.49
N THR A 42 8.44 2.55 3.41
CA THR A 42 9.27 1.41 2.96
C THR A 42 9.14 0.16 3.83
N LYS A 43 8.66 0.29 5.07
CA LYS A 43 8.47 -0.84 5.99
C LYS A 43 7.03 -1.29 6.10
N THR A 44 6.09 -0.36 6.06
CA THR A 44 4.68 -0.62 6.41
C THR A 44 3.75 -0.66 5.21
N HIS A 45 4.18 -0.12 4.06
CA HIS A 45 3.35 0.03 2.86
C HIS A 45 1.99 0.69 3.14
N THR A 46 1.91 1.58 4.14
CA THR A 46 0.65 2.15 4.63
C THR A 46 0.01 3.06 3.58
N ILE A 47 0.80 3.95 2.98
CA ILE A 47 0.36 4.87 1.93
C ILE A 47 -0.02 4.06 0.68
N ARG A 48 0.80 3.08 0.30
CA ARG A 48 0.50 2.19 -0.83
C ARG A 48 -0.80 1.42 -0.61
N ARG A 49 -1.04 0.92 0.60
CA ARG A 49 -2.27 0.22 0.97
C ARG A 49 -3.50 1.10 0.86
N ILE A 50 -3.42 2.35 1.32
CA ILE A 50 -4.52 3.31 1.17
C ILE A 50 -4.77 3.62 -0.31
N PHE A 51 -3.72 3.77 -1.11
CA PHE A 51 -3.85 4.08 -2.53
C PHE A 51 -4.42 2.89 -3.33
N ASP A 52 -3.91 1.69 -3.08
CA ASP A 52 -4.42 0.47 -3.70
C ASP A 52 -5.89 0.27 -3.32
N ASP A 53 -6.26 0.44 -2.05
CA ASP A 53 -7.63 0.26 -1.57
C ASP A 53 -8.62 1.35 -2.03
N PHE A 54 -8.24 2.63 -2.00
CA PHE A 54 -9.19 3.73 -2.25
C PHE A 54 -9.21 4.20 -3.70
N ILE A 55 -8.06 4.15 -4.40
CA ILE A 55 -7.94 4.67 -5.76
C ILE A 55 -8.06 3.55 -6.79
N TYR A 56 -7.37 2.43 -6.57
CA TYR A 56 -7.47 1.28 -7.47
C TYR A 56 -8.59 0.32 -7.08
N ASP A 57 -9.15 0.47 -5.88
CA ASP A 57 -10.08 -0.49 -5.29
C ASP A 57 -9.50 -1.90 -5.35
N ASN A 58 -8.26 -2.08 -4.88
CA ASN A 58 -7.51 -3.33 -4.83
C ASN A 58 -7.15 -3.68 -3.38
N LYS A 59 -7.12 -4.98 -3.07
CA LYS A 59 -6.61 -5.50 -1.79
C LYS A 59 -5.34 -6.30 -2.02
N ASN A 60 -4.26 -5.93 -1.33
CA ASN A 60 -2.99 -6.65 -1.38
C ASN A 60 -2.60 -7.17 0.01
N HIS A 61 -1.99 -8.36 0.08
CA HIS A 61 -1.55 -8.93 1.36
C HIS A 61 -0.25 -8.31 1.91
N TYR A 62 0.57 -7.65 1.07
CA TYR A 62 1.88 -7.04 1.39
C TYR A 62 2.89 -7.92 2.14
N LEU A 63 2.60 -9.22 2.28
CA LEU A 63 3.55 -10.21 2.80
C LEU A 63 4.75 -10.38 1.87
N PRO A 64 5.97 -10.51 2.42
CA PRO A 64 7.14 -10.88 1.65
C PRO A 64 7.08 -12.36 1.22
N CYS A 65 7.77 -12.71 0.14
CA CYS A 65 7.70 -14.04 -0.49
C CYS A 65 7.98 -15.20 0.49
N GLU A 66 8.87 -15.01 1.47
CA GLU A 66 9.24 -16.05 2.44
C GLU A 66 8.05 -16.49 3.29
N LYS A 67 7.08 -15.59 3.52
CA LYS A 67 5.87 -15.83 4.31
C LYS A 67 4.72 -16.40 3.49
N LEU A 68 4.85 -16.46 2.17
CA LEU A 68 3.82 -17.08 1.33
C LEU A 68 3.87 -18.61 1.43
N PRO A 69 2.73 -19.30 1.26
CA PRO A 69 2.69 -20.76 1.17
C PRO A 69 3.30 -21.26 -0.15
N THR A 70 3.55 -22.56 -0.23
CA THR A 70 4.00 -23.21 -1.46
C THR A 70 2.86 -23.36 -2.46
N LYS A 71 3.20 -23.44 -3.75
CA LYS A 71 2.21 -23.72 -4.81
C LYS A 71 1.38 -24.99 -4.53
N VAL A 72 1.98 -26.02 -3.93
CA VAL A 72 1.29 -27.29 -3.63
C VAL A 72 0.23 -27.09 -2.55
N GLU A 73 0.54 -26.32 -1.50
CA GLU A 73 -0.40 -25.99 -0.42
C GLU A 73 -1.59 -25.17 -0.95
N VAL A 74 -1.33 -24.14 -1.76
CA VAL A 74 -2.40 -23.32 -2.36
C VAL A 74 -3.31 -24.16 -3.25
N ASN A 75 -2.74 -25.00 -4.13
CA ASN A 75 -3.52 -25.88 -5.00
C ASN A 75 -4.37 -26.89 -4.22
N LYS A 76 -3.85 -27.39 -3.10
CA LYS A 76 -4.59 -28.30 -2.23
C LYS A 76 -5.82 -27.61 -1.66
N ILE A 77 -5.67 -26.41 -1.10
CA ILE A 77 -6.78 -25.64 -0.51
C ILE A 77 -7.83 -25.27 -1.56
N ILE A 78 -7.42 -24.77 -2.73
CA ILE A 78 -8.37 -24.46 -3.83
C ILE A 78 -9.16 -25.69 -4.26
N ARG A 79 -8.51 -26.85 -4.36
CA ARG A 79 -9.19 -28.10 -4.71
C ARG A 79 -10.16 -28.56 -3.62
N GLU A 80 -9.75 -28.44 -2.36
CA GLU A 80 -10.58 -28.83 -1.20
C GLU A 80 -11.77 -27.88 -1.00
N LYS A 81 -11.64 -26.61 -1.40
CA LYS A 81 -12.63 -25.52 -1.23
C LYS A 81 -13.21 -25.06 -2.57
N ASN A 82 -13.29 -25.98 -3.52
CA ASN A 82 -13.73 -25.70 -4.88
C ASN A 82 -15.21 -25.28 -4.96
N ASP A 83 -16.02 -25.64 -3.96
CA ASP A 83 -17.38 -25.14 -3.77
C ASP A 83 -17.38 -23.61 -3.55
N VAL A 84 -16.55 -23.12 -2.63
CA VAL A 84 -16.41 -21.68 -2.34
C VAL A 84 -15.82 -20.93 -3.54
N ILE A 85 -14.85 -21.54 -4.25
CA ILE A 85 -14.28 -20.94 -5.47
C ILE A 85 -15.36 -20.72 -6.53
N LYS A 86 -16.25 -21.69 -6.73
CA LYS A 86 -17.36 -21.55 -7.68
C LYS A 86 -18.38 -20.52 -7.23
N GLU A 87 -18.61 -20.39 -5.93
CA GLU A 87 -19.47 -19.34 -5.38
C GLU A 87 -18.89 -17.95 -5.65
N ILE A 88 -17.58 -17.78 -5.43
CA ILE A 88 -16.85 -16.55 -5.76
C ILE A 88 -16.93 -16.24 -7.27
N GLU A 89 -16.65 -17.20 -8.15
CA GLU A 89 -16.76 -17.01 -9.60
C GLU A 89 -18.21 -16.70 -10.05
N ALA A 90 -19.20 -17.15 -9.29
CA ALA A 90 -20.61 -16.90 -9.55
C ALA A 90 -21.08 -15.48 -9.19
N VAL A 91 -20.30 -14.71 -8.42
CA VAL A 91 -20.57 -13.29 -8.12
C VAL A 91 -20.77 -12.48 -9.39
N ASN A 92 -19.92 -12.71 -10.41
CA ASN A 92 -20.09 -12.10 -11.72
C ASN A 92 -19.45 -13.00 -12.81
N PRO A 93 -20.20 -13.97 -13.36
CA PRO A 93 -19.64 -14.97 -14.27
C PRO A 93 -18.98 -14.33 -15.50
N GLY A 94 -17.71 -14.67 -15.74
CA GLY A 94 -16.91 -14.13 -16.85
C GLY A 94 -16.21 -12.81 -16.55
N PHE A 95 -16.48 -12.21 -15.38
CA PHE A 95 -15.84 -10.98 -14.89
C PHE A 95 -15.19 -11.15 -13.52
N VAL A 96 -15.50 -12.23 -12.79
CA VAL A 96 -14.76 -12.71 -11.63
C VAL A 96 -14.00 -13.98 -11.99
N GLU A 97 -12.71 -14.00 -11.68
CA GLU A 97 -11.80 -15.12 -11.98
C GLU A 97 -10.86 -15.35 -10.80
N VAL A 98 -10.55 -16.63 -10.53
CA VAL A 98 -9.58 -17.00 -9.50
C VAL A 98 -8.31 -17.53 -10.13
N GLU A 99 -7.18 -16.92 -9.79
CA GLU A 99 -5.87 -17.27 -10.31
C GLU A 99 -4.89 -17.61 -9.17
N ILE A 100 -3.99 -18.57 -9.43
CA ILE A 100 -2.86 -18.86 -8.55
C ILE A 100 -1.62 -18.20 -9.13
N ASP A 101 -1.15 -17.12 -8.52
CA ASP A 101 0.12 -16.52 -8.91
C ASP A 101 1.27 -17.29 -8.27
N SER A 102 2.04 -17.96 -9.13
CA SER A 102 3.28 -18.65 -8.76
C SER A 102 4.49 -18.12 -9.53
N SER A 103 4.30 -17.00 -10.23
CA SER A 103 5.30 -16.37 -11.08
C SER A 103 6.07 -15.27 -10.34
N THR A 104 5.40 -14.57 -9.43
CA THR A 104 5.99 -13.46 -8.66
C THR A 104 7.03 -13.94 -7.64
N CYS A 105 6.75 -15.04 -6.94
CA CYS A 105 7.64 -15.60 -5.91
C CYS A 105 8.01 -17.04 -6.24
N GLN A 106 9.28 -17.31 -6.57
CA GLN A 106 9.71 -18.65 -6.99
C GLN A 106 9.44 -19.71 -5.90
N GLY A 107 8.68 -20.75 -6.27
CA GLY A 107 8.32 -21.87 -5.37
C GLY A 107 7.22 -21.54 -4.35
N LYS A 108 6.75 -20.30 -4.32
CA LYS A 108 5.68 -19.81 -3.47
C LYS A 108 4.48 -19.41 -4.31
N ALA A 109 3.33 -19.23 -3.68
CA ALA A 109 2.14 -18.77 -4.37
C ALA A 109 1.18 -18.06 -3.42
N ASP A 110 0.32 -17.25 -4.00
CA ASP A 110 -0.87 -16.67 -3.39
C ASP A 110 -2.06 -16.82 -4.35
N ILE A 111 -3.22 -16.32 -3.94
CA ILE A 111 -4.45 -16.35 -4.73
C ILE A 111 -4.79 -14.93 -5.17
N ILE A 112 -5.12 -14.75 -6.43
CA ILE A 112 -5.67 -13.51 -6.96
C ILE A 112 -7.13 -13.76 -7.30
N PHE A 113 -8.02 -12.95 -6.74
CA PHE A 113 -9.40 -12.85 -7.18
C PHE A 113 -9.54 -11.58 -8.02
N TRP A 114 -9.79 -11.75 -9.31
CA TRP A 114 -10.10 -10.66 -10.24
C TRP A 114 -11.59 -10.31 -10.17
N TYR A 115 -11.95 -9.05 -10.32
CA TYR A 115 -13.34 -8.59 -10.39
C TYR A 115 -13.46 -7.28 -11.18
N ALA A 116 -14.69 -6.95 -11.58
CA ALA A 116 -14.98 -5.79 -12.43
C ALA A 116 -15.56 -4.57 -11.68
N SER A 117 -15.98 -4.71 -10.42
CA SER A 117 -16.60 -3.62 -9.66
C SER A 117 -16.42 -3.73 -8.15
N HIS A 118 -16.53 -2.59 -7.47
CA HIS A 118 -16.48 -2.52 -6.00
C HIS A 118 -17.58 -3.38 -5.33
N GLU A 119 -18.76 -3.48 -5.92
CA GLU A 119 -19.83 -4.34 -5.41
C GLU A 119 -19.41 -5.82 -5.45
N ASN A 120 -18.77 -6.26 -6.54
CA ASN A 120 -18.22 -7.62 -6.62
C ASN A 120 -17.14 -7.83 -5.56
N ARG A 121 -16.28 -6.84 -5.30
CA ARG A 121 -15.27 -6.92 -4.24
C ARG A 121 -15.91 -7.20 -2.88
N LEU A 122 -16.94 -6.43 -2.52
CA LEU A 122 -17.62 -6.58 -1.22
C LEU A 122 -18.29 -7.94 -1.08
N GLU A 123 -18.92 -8.45 -2.15
CA GLU A 123 -19.55 -9.77 -2.14
C GLU A 123 -18.52 -10.90 -2.01
N ILE A 124 -17.38 -10.80 -2.71
CA ILE A 124 -16.27 -11.75 -2.57
C ILE A 124 -15.70 -11.71 -1.15
N GLU A 125 -15.50 -10.53 -0.57
CA GLU A 125 -15.04 -10.38 0.81
C GLU A 125 -16.01 -11.00 1.82
N ASP A 126 -17.33 -10.88 1.59
CA ASP A 126 -18.37 -11.50 2.42
C ASP A 126 -18.36 -13.04 2.32
N ILE A 127 -18.22 -13.60 1.11
CA ILE A 127 -18.10 -15.05 0.88
C ILE A 127 -16.85 -15.61 1.57
N ILE A 128 -15.71 -14.90 1.48
CA ILE A 128 -14.46 -15.34 2.12
C ILE A 128 -14.57 -15.22 3.64
N GLY A 129 -15.17 -14.13 4.13
CA GLY A 129 -15.44 -13.90 5.56
C GLY A 129 -14.21 -13.71 6.45
N ASP A 130 -13.02 -13.56 5.86
CA ASP A 130 -11.75 -13.43 6.58
C ASP A 130 -10.67 -12.70 5.73
N GLU A 131 -9.57 -12.31 6.39
CA GLU A 131 -8.39 -11.71 5.77
C GLU A 131 -7.53 -12.71 4.98
N THR A 132 -7.82 -14.01 5.13
CA THR A 132 -7.18 -15.10 4.36
C THR A 132 -8.21 -16.06 3.80
N PHE A 133 -7.91 -16.67 2.65
CA PHE A 133 -8.72 -17.72 2.08
C PHE A 133 -8.30 -19.06 2.68
N PHE A 134 -8.96 -19.48 3.77
CA PHE A 134 -8.63 -20.70 4.51
C PHE A 134 -7.14 -20.78 4.91
N GLY A 135 -6.58 -19.68 5.41
CA GLY A 135 -5.18 -19.57 5.81
C GLY A 135 -4.20 -19.22 4.68
N ILE A 136 -4.69 -19.13 3.43
CA ILE A 136 -3.89 -18.68 2.29
C ILE A 136 -4.04 -17.18 2.10
N PRO A 137 -2.95 -16.39 2.05
CA PRO A 137 -3.02 -14.99 1.69
C PRO A 137 -3.60 -14.81 0.28
N TYR A 138 -4.46 -13.82 0.11
CA TYR A 138 -5.03 -13.50 -1.20
C TYR A 138 -4.92 -12.02 -1.52
N ARG A 139 -5.13 -11.72 -2.80
CA ARG A 139 -5.27 -10.38 -3.34
C ARG A 139 -6.62 -10.26 -4.04
N LEU A 140 -7.19 -9.06 -3.99
CA LEU A 140 -8.34 -8.64 -4.78
C LEU A 140 -7.81 -7.63 -5.79
N GLN A 141 -7.99 -7.89 -7.08
CA GLN A 141 -7.56 -6.99 -8.15
C GLN A 141 -8.74 -6.60 -9.05
N ASN A 142 -9.04 -5.30 -9.06
CA ASN A 142 -10.00 -4.67 -9.94
C ASN A 142 -9.43 -4.60 -11.37
N ARG A 143 -10.20 -5.06 -12.35
CA ARG A 143 -9.81 -5.14 -13.76
C ARG A 143 -10.92 -4.74 -14.72
#